data_AF-A0A1H4SCK8-F1
#
_entry.id   AF-A0A1H4SCK8-F1
#
_cell.length_a   1.000
_cell.length_b   1.000
_cell.length_c   1.000
_cell.angle_alpha   90.00
_cell.angle_beta   90.00
_cell.angle_gamma   90.00
#
_symmetry.space_group_name_H-M   'P 1'
#
loop_
_entity.id
_entity.type
_entity.pdbx_description
1 polymer ?
#
loop_
_entity_poly.entity_id
_entity_poly.type
_entity_poly.pdbx_seq_one_letter_code
_entity_poly.pdbx_strand_id
1 'polypeptide(L)'
;MAGRRPWFTLFASKCKLSPMNRRNFILSAASVGIGTGYAHGFPFLLEGASDAAKTRAHPSADQLAWQDLELGMFVHFAPNTWQDLESDDLSTPLSRINPRDLDTDQWARTAVALGARYLVFVAKHQGGFCMWQTKTTEYSIRNTPWKSGRGDVLAEVAASCKRHGLKLGVYVCPRDDHFGAKTGGVCATPEMQARYDTMYRQQLTEVLGNYGPMVEVWFDGSTRTPVSDLLARYQPHSMVFQGSAATIRWVGNEDGYAPYPCWNGIDAEEAKTGTATSLNSDPSGAVWMPNEVDVSIRRPDWFWSTKNESKVLNVDQLLSIYYRSVGRGAQLLLNIPADRSGLLPAKDTEAATQLGAEIWRRFQDPVAETAGSGSSLLLSGKPAMPIDTMVLAEDLRFGERVRSYRLEGYKGGSWTLLGSGSAIGHKRIQPIASAVYDKVRLTITESVGRPHLRSMVAFHTGQEPPTAWDAPAQLWAANLVGRWESHTFHLDLTSQIKAAAQYRLRFIPLAGTVKGLNNLSLRLHGVDEPDLLKRSPAHVDELVLDITGVAETVAISGTVVGAERGSVTLQKL
;
A
#
# COMPACT_ATOMS: atom_id res chain seq x y z
N MET A 1 -1.72 -25.94 -24.61
CA MET A 1 -0.79 -25.16 -25.45
C MET A 1 0.36 -24.69 -24.56
N ALA A 2 1.45 -25.45 -24.58
CA ALA A 2 2.59 -25.29 -23.70
C ALA A 2 3.70 -24.46 -24.38
N GLY A 3 4.41 -23.64 -23.60
CA GLY A 3 5.73 -23.13 -23.97
C GLY A 3 5.78 -21.70 -24.52
N ARG A 4 5.57 -20.69 -23.67
CA ARG A 4 6.21 -19.37 -23.82
C ARG A 4 6.63 -18.86 -22.43
N ARG A 5 7.90 -18.49 -22.31
CA ARG A 5 8.49 -17.91 -21.09
C ARG A 5 7.79 -16.59 -20.75
N PRO A 6 7.42 -16.30 -19.50
CA PRO A 6 6.89 -15.00 -19.11
C PRO A 6 7.96 -13.91 -19.26
N TRP A 7 7.58 -12.77 -19.82
CA TRP A 7 8.47 -11.78 -20.44
C TRP A 7 9.06 -10.71 -19.47
N PHE A 8 9.13 -10.96 -18.16
CA PHE A 8 9.60 -9.95 -17.20
C PHE A 8 11.09 -10.04 -16.78
N THR A 9 11.88 -10.96 -17.35
CA THR A 9 13.35 -10.97 -17.19
C THR A 9 14.10 -9.92 -18.04
N LEU A 10 13.40 -9.03 -18.76
CA LEU A 10 14.04 -7.99 -19.59
C LEU A 10 14.35 -6.67 -18.86
N PHE A 11 13.87 -6.48 -17.63
CA PHE A 11 14.19 -5.28 -16.83
C PHE A 11 15.48 -5.37 -16.00
N ALA A 12 16.23 -6.48 -16.08
CA ALA A 12 17.49 -6.68 -15.36
C ALA A 12 18.72 -6.97 -16.24
N SER A 13 18.67 -6.80 -17.57
CA SER A 13 19.82 -7.14 -18.43
C SER A 13 19.93 -6.31 -19.71
N LYS A 14 20.15 -5.00 -19.57
CA LYS A 14 20.99 -4.21 -20.50
C LYS A 14 21.70 -3.04 -19.78
N CYS A 15 22.44 -3.36 -18.72
CA CYS A 15 23.56 -2.53 -18.27
C CYS A 15 24.74 -3.46 -18.00
N LYS A 16 25.49 -3.82 -19.04
CA LYS A 16 26.82 -4.41 -18.87
C LYS A 16 27.77 -3.30 -18.40
N LEU A 17 27.84 -3.08 -17.10
CA LEU A 17 29.02 -2.50 -16.47
C LEU A 17 30.04 -3.64 -16.30
N SER A 18 31.20 -3.47 -16.92
CA SER A 18 32.33 -4.41 -16.83
C SER A 18 32.73 -4.64 -15.35
N PRO A 19 33.06 -5.88 -14.94
CA PRO A 19 33.47 -6.15 -13.57
C PRO A 19 34.84 -5.52 -13.29
N MET A 20 34.90 -4.58 -12.35
CA MET A 20 36.17 -4.07 -11.81
C MET A 20 36.84 -5.17 -10.97
N ASN A 21 38.02 -5.58 -11.41
CA ASN A 21 38.80 -6.64 -10.81
C ASN A 21 39.62 -6.12 -9.62
N ARG A 22 39.82 -6.98 -8.62
CA ARG A 22 40.32 -6.69 -7.25
C ARG A 22 41.83 -6.39 -7.16
N ARG A 23 42.41 -5.65 -8.10
CA ARG A 23 43.88 -5.57 -8.25
C ARG A 23 44.52 -4.18 -8.46
N ASN A 24 43.86 -3.09 -8.10
CA ASN A 24 44.47 -1.74 -8.07
C ASN A 24 44.13 -0.96 -6.79
N PHE A 25 44.37 -1.60 -5.64
CA PHE A 25 44.41 -0.91 -4.34
C PHE A 25 45.77 -1.24 -3.73
N ILE A 26 46.76 -0.42 -4.07
CA ILE A 26 48.07 -0.16 -3.44
C ILE A 26 48.88 0.55 -4.53
N LEU A 27 49.03 1.87 -4.38
CA LEU A 27 50.09 2.75 -4.90
C LEU A 27 49.51 4.15 -5.02
N SER A 28 49.54 4.90 -3.92
CA SER A 28 49.71 6.37 -3.86
C SER A 28 49.62 6.82 -2.41
N ALA A 29 50.64 6.45 -1.63
CA ALA A 29 51.01 7.17 -0.42
C ALA A 29 52.52 7.44 -0.52
N ALA A 30 52.90 8.65 -0.10
CA ALA A 30 54.25 9.20 0.02
C ALA A 30 54.91 9.78 -1.24
N SER A 31 54.77 11.09 -1.38
CA SER A 31 55.94 11.97 -1.47
C SER A 31 55.62 13.31 -0.80
N VAL A 32 56.31 13.53 0.32
CA VAL A 32 56.34 14.72 1.16
C VAL A 32 57.00 15.87 0.42
N GLY A 33 56.42 17.06 0.52
CA GLY A 33 57.07 18.33 0.16
C GLY A 33 56.71 19.39 1.20
N ILE A 34 57.63 19.62 2.14
CA ILE A 34 57.55 20.66 3.18
C ILE A 34 57.88 22.01 2.54
N GLY A 35 57.04 23.02 2.80
CA GLY A 35 57.31 24.41 2.45
C GLY A 35 56.43 25.35 3.27
N THR A 36 56.96 25.82 4.41
CA THR A 36 56.37 26.84 5.27
C THR A 36 56.58 28.24 4.68
N GLY A 37 55.53 29.08 4.69
CA GLY A 37 55.62 30.51 4.38
C GLY A 37 54.29 31.24 4.59
N TYR A 38 54.24 32.06 5.63
CA TYR A 38 53.13 32.94 6.03
C TYR A 38 52.70 33.95 4.95
N ALA A 39 51.39 34.22 4.81
CA ALA A 39 50.84 35.59 4.68
C ALA A 39 49.29 35.63 4.58
N HIS A 40 48.72 36.35 5.55
CA HIS A 40 47.54 37.22 5.50
C HIS A 40 46.15 36.76 5.02
N GLY A 41 45.29 36.65 6.04
CA GLY A 41 43.83 36.67 6.06
C GLY A 41 43.09 37.55 5.04
N PHE A 42 42.05 36.94 4.48
CA PHE A 42 40.79 37.58 4.11
C PHE A 42 39.67 36.79 4.80
N PRO A 43 38.77 37.41 5.57
CA PRO A 43 37.66 36.69 6.18
C PRO A 43 36.58 36.49 5.10
N PHE A 44 36.48 35.27 4.57
CA PHE A 44 35.28 34.84 3.87
C PHE A 44 34.23 34.55 4.94
N LEU A 45 33.20 35.39 5.00
CA LEU A 45 31.99 35.10 5.77
C LEU A 45 31.44 33.74 5.31
N LEU A 46 31.61 32.72 6.15
CA LEU A 46 30.80 31.53 6.10
C LEU A 46 29.42 31.93 6.60
N GLU A 47 28.57 32.31 5.65
CA GLU A 47 27.14 32.44 5.86
C GLU A 47 26.63 31.05 6.28
N GLY A 48 26.34 30.93 7.58
CA GLY A 48 25.81 29.72 8.18
C GLY A 48 24.43 29.42 7.64
N ALA A 49 24.35 28.58 6.62
CA ALA A 49 23.15 27.83 6.33
C ALA A 49 23.12 26.60 7.26
N SER A 50 22.80 26.81 8.53
CA SER A 50 22.25 25.74 9.37
C SER A 50 20.74 25.71 9.17
N ASP A 51 20.32 25.21 8.01
CA ASP A 51 19.02 24.58 7.90
C ASP A 51 19.33 23.11 7.67
N ALA A 52 19.21 22.31 8.74
CA ALA A 52 19.40 20.87 8.65
C ALA A 52 18.37 20.35 7.66
N ALA A 53 18.78 20.15 6.41
CA ALA A 53 17.90 19.69 5.35
C ALA A 53 17.15 18.46 5.85
N LYS A 54 15.84 18.59 6.09
CA LYS A 54 14.98 17.47 6.49
C LYS A 54 15.31 16.31 5.55
N THR A 55 15.89 15.24 6.10
CA THR A 55 16.29 14.07 5.34
C THR A 55 15.02 13.42 4.81
N ARG A 56 14.78 13.56 3.51
CA ARG A 56 13.62 12.98 2.84
C ARG A 56 13.69 11.46 2.90
N ALA A 57 12.53 10.83 2.99
CA ALA A 57 12.38 9.39 2.96
C ALA A 57 13.01 8.76 1.69
N HIS A 58 13.78 7.70 1.88
CA HIS A 58 14.25 6.80 0.82
C HIS A 58 13.81 5.38 1.15
N PRO A 59 13.38 4.59 0.15
CA PRO A 59 13.06 3.19 0.37
C PRO A 59 14.31 2.39 0.72
N SER A 60 14.14 1.37 1.55
CA SER A 60 15.11 0.28 1.68
C SER A 60 15.17 -0.55 0.40
N ALA A 61 16.21 -1.38 0.24
CA ALA A 61 16.29 -2.32 -0.87
C ALA A 61 15.11 -3.32 -0.88
N ASP A 62 14.65 -3.74 0.30
CA ASP A 62 13.52 -4.67 0.43
C ASP A 62 12.18 -3.97 0.09
N GLN A 63 12.01 -2.70 0.46
CA GLN A 63 10.84 -1.90 0.06
C GLN A 63 10.80 -1.67 -1.46
N LEU A 64 11.94 -1.40 -2.11
CA LEU A 64 12.01 -1.32 -3.57
C LEU A 64 11.65 -2.66 -4.22
N ALA A 65 12.21 -3.76 -3.71
CA ALA A 65 11.96 -5.09 -4.23
C ALA A 65 10.49 -5.50 -4.09
N TRP A 66 9.83 -5.12 -2.98
CA TRP A 66 8.39 -5.30 -2.79
C TRP A 66 7.57 -4.41 -3.72
N GLN A 67 7.96 -3.14 -3.89
CA GLN A 67 7.28 -2.23 -4.82
C GLN A 67 7.31 -2.75 -6.26
N ASP A 68 8.40 -3.39 -6.69
CA ASP A 68 8.52 -4.02 -8.01
C ASP A 68 7.64 -5.26 -8.22
N LEU A 69 7.00 -5.79 -7.17
CA LEU A 69 6.05 -6.90 -7.30
C LEU A 69 4.69 -6.45 -7.80
N GLU A 70 4.30 -5.21 -7.48
CA GLU A 70 3.05 -4.51 -7.84
C GLU A 70 1.73 -5.19 -7.40
N LEU A 71 1.55 -6.47 -7.74
CA LEU A 71 0.33 -7.23 -7.59
C LEU A 71 0.57 -8.52 -6.79
N GLY A 72 -0.17 -8.67 -5.69
CA GLY A 72 -0.29 -9.87 -4.88
C GLY A 72 -1.69 -10.45 -4.92
N MET A 73 -1.80 -11.73 -4.55
CA MET A 73 -3.09 -12.38 -4.31
C MET A 73 -3.22 -12.74 -2.83
N PHE A 74 -4.35 -12.40 -2.22
CA PHE A 74 -4.67 -12.77 -0.85
C PHE A 74 -5.65 -13.95 -0.85
N VAL A 75 -5.50 -14.89 0.08
CA VAL A 75 -6.43 -16.01 0.25
C VAL A 75 -6.93 -16.06 1.69
N HIS A 76 -8.21 -15.72 1.88
CA HIS A 76 -8.94 -15.94 3.12
C HIS A 76 -9.59 -17.32 3.11
N PHE A 77 -9.25 -18.13 4.10
CA PHE A 77 -9.84 -19.45 4.30
C PHE A 77 -9.70 -19.87 5.78
N ALA A 78 -10.83 -19.98 6.48
CA ALA A 78 -10.88 -20.23 7.93
C ALA A 78 -12.26 -20.83 8.30
N PRO A 79 -12.52 -21.22 9.57
CA PRO A 79 -13.78 -21.88 9.95
C PRO A 79 -15.06 -21.12 9.58
N ASN A 80 -15.02 -19.79 9.54
CA ASN A 80 -16.16 -18.96 9.14
C ASN A 80 -16.60 -19.16 7.68
N THR A 81 -15.77 -19.75 6.81
CA THR A 81 -16.18 -20.25 5.48
C THR A 81 -17.28 -21.33 5.58
N TRP A 82 -17.30 -22.13 6.66
CA TRP A 82 -18.37 -23.11 6.92
C TRP A 82 -19.62 -22.49 7.52
N GLN A 83 -19.55 -21.24 7.96
CA GLN A 83 -20.64 -20.50 8.63
C GLN A 83 -21.37 -19.54 7.68
N ASP A 84 -20.82 -19.29 6.48
CA ASP A 84 -21.26 -18.19 5.61
C ASP A 84 -21.13 -16.81 6.31
N LEU A 85 -20.07 -16.63 7.12
CA LEU A 85 -19.81 -15.42 7.91
C LEU A 85 -18.42 -14.83 7.60
N GLU A 86 -18.28 -13.52 7.80
CA GLU A 86 -16.99 -12.81 7.73
C GLU A 86 -16.15 -12.96 9.01
N SER A 87 -16.81 -13.31 10.12
CA SER A 87 -16.19 -13.48 11.43
C SER A 87 -16.53 -14.86 11.98
N ASP A 88 -15.54 -15.53 12.57
CA ASP A 88 -15.73 -16.83 13.21
C ASP A 88 -16.46 -16.65 14.54
N ASP A 89 -17.65 -17.24 14.65
CA ASP A 89 -18.45 -17.26 15.87
C ASP A 89 -18.09 -18.45 16.79
N LEU A 90 -17.07 -19.23 16.44
CA LEU A 90 -16.56 -20.42 17.13
C LEU A 90 -17.57 -21.58 17.20
N SER A 91 -18.69 -21.51 16.46
CA SER A 91 -19.75 -22.52 16.50
C SER A 91 -19.45 -23.75 15.63
N THR A 92 -18.52 -23.64 14.68
CA THR A 92 -18.22 -24.73 13.74
C THR A 92 -17.49 -25.87 14.43
N PRO A 93 -18.09 -27.07 14.53
CA PRO A 93 -17.38 -28.22 15.08
C PRO A 93 -16.18 -28.59 14.22
N LEU A 94 -15.02 -28.88 14.84
CA LEU A 94 -13.79 -29.25 14.11
C LEU A 94 -13.99 -30.43 13.14
N SER A 95 -14.91 -31.35 13.46
CA SER A 95 -15.28 -32.48 12.60
C SER A 95 -15.94 -32.08 11.28
N ARG A 96 -16.44 -30.85 11.16
CA ARG A 96 -17.06 -30.29 9.95
C ARG A 96 -16.03 -29.59 9.04
N ILE A 97 -14.91 -29.15 9.59
CA ILE A 97 -13.83 -28.49 8.84
C ILE A 97 -13.08 -29.58 8.07
N ASN A 98 -13.41 -29.75 6.78
CA ASN A 98 -12.85 -30.83 5.97
C ASN A 98 -12.76 -30.45 4.48
N PRO A 99 -11.76 -29.66 4.06
CA PRO A 99 -11.57 -29.29 2.66
C PRO A 99 -10.96 -30.43 1.85
N ARG A 100 -11.82 -31.37 1.45
CA ARG A 100 -11.39 -32.64 0.83
C ARG A 100 -10.64 -32.47 -0.48
N ASP A 101 -10.95 -31.41 -1.22
CA ASP A 101 -10.44 -31.15 -2.57
C ASP A 101 -9.42 -30.00 -2.59
N LEU A 102 -8.87 -29.64 -1.43
CA LEU A 102 -7.91 -28.55 -1.29
C LEU A 102 -6.73 -28.73 -2.27
N ASP A 103 -6.60 -27.77 -3.19
CA ASP A 103 -5.52 -27.70 -4.17
C ASP A 103 -4.88 -26.31 -4.14
N THR A 104 -3.78 -26.17 -3.39
CA THR A 104 -3.02 -24.92 -3.32
C THR A 104 -2.22 -24.63 -4.60
N ASP A 105 -1.98 -25.63 -5.48
CA ASP A 105 -1.46 -25.36 -6.81
C ASP A 105 -2.55 -24.70 -7.68
N GLN A 106 -3.84 -24.98 -7.46
CA GLN A 106 -4.92 -24.24 -8.12
C GLN A 106 -4.91 -22.77 -7.70
N TRP A 107 -4.65 -22.49 -6.42
CA TRP A 107 -4.51 -21.12 -5.93
C TRP A 107 -3.31 -20.44 -6.60
N ALA A 108 -2.15 -21.10 -6.61
CA ALA A 108 -0.94 -20.57 -7.23
C ALA A 108 -1.08 -20.36 -8.75
N ARG A 109 -1.74 -21.27 -9.47
CA ARG A 109 -2.03 -21.11 -10.90
C ARG A 109 -2.93 -19.89 -11.16
N THR A 110 -3.95 -19.68 -10.34
CA THR A 110 -4.82 -18.49 -10.42
C THR A 110 -4.02 -17.22 -10.16
N ALA A 111 -3.16 -17.18 -9.15
CA ALA A 111 -2.28 -16.04 -8.88
C ALA A 111 -1.36 -15.71 -10.08
N VAL A 112 -0.76 -16.74 -10.71
CA VAL A 112 0.06 -16.55 -11.92
C VAL A 112 -0.77 -16.04 -13.09
N ALA A 113 -1.98 -16.55 -13.29
CA ALA A 113 -2.88 -16.12 -14.37
C ALA A 113 -3.39 -14.69 -14.18
N LEU A 114 -3.64 -14.28 -12.94
CA LEU A 114 -3.92 -12.90 -12.53
C LEU A 114 -2.73 -11.96 -12.80
N GLY A 115 -1.52 -12.51 -12.88
CA GLY A 115 -0.29 -11.74 -13.01
C GLY A 115 0.31 -11.30 -11.67
N ALA A 116 -0.12 -11.89 -10.56
CA ALA A 116 0.47 -11.66 -9.25
C ALA A 116 1.92 -12.19 -9.18
N ARG A 117 2.70 -11.65 -8.24
CA ARG A 117 4.10 -12.07 -7.97
C ARG A 117 4.28 -12.66 -6.58
N TYR A 118 3.29 -12.50 -5.71
CA TYR A 118 3.27 -13.06 -4.38
C TYR A 118 1.86 -13.48 -4.00
N LEU A 119 1.77 -14.38 -3.02
CA LEU A 119 0.52 -14.86 -2.44
C LEU A 119 0.60 -14.71 -0.92
N VAL A 120 -0.32 -13.96 -0.33
CA VAL A 120 -0.48 -13.85 1.14
C VAL A 120 -1.57 -14.82 1.57
N PHE A 121 -1.28 -15.68 2.54
CA PHE A 121 -2.25 -16.64 3.07
C PHE A 121 -2.62 -16.34 4.53
N VAL A 122 -3.92 -16.35 4.83
CA VAL A 122 -4.46 -16.23 6.18
C VAL A 122 -4.22 -17.54 6.94
N ALA A 123 -3.05 -17.64 7.58
CA ALA A 123 -2.68 -18.79 8.39
C ALA A 123 -3.43 -18.83 9.73
N LYS A 124 -3.77 -17.65 10.28
CA LYS A 124 -4.67 -17.49 11.44
C LYS A 124 -5.54 -16.25 11.25
N HIS A 125 -6.86 -16.39 11.24
CA HIS A 125 -7.80 -15.25 11.25
C HIS A 125 -8.20 -14.87 12.69
N GLN A 126 -9.06 -13.86 12.86
CA GLN A 126 -9.47 -13.34 14.18
C GLN A 126 -10.10 -14.37 15.12
N GLY A 127 -10.65 -15.47 14.59
CA GLY A 127 -11.19 -16.58 15.39
C GLY A 127 -10.12 -17.40 16.11
N GLY A 128 -8.84 -17.24 15.77
CA GLY A 128 -7.72 -17.97 16.40
C GLY A 128 -7.43 -19.36 15.82
N PHE A 129 -8.23 -19.83 14.84
CA PHE A 129 -8.00 -21.13 14.21
C PHE A 129 -6.70 -21.14 13.40
N CYS A 130 -5.81 -22.07 13.72
CA CYS A 130 -4.49 -22.18 13.08
C CYS A 130 -4.51 -23.17 11.90
N MET A 131 -4.19 -22.68 10.69
CA MET A 131 -4.16 -23.43 9.43
C MET A 131 -2.85 -24.22 9.20
N TRP A 132 -2.09 -24.46 10.26
CA TRP A 132 -0.84 -25.22 10.25
C TRP A 132 -0.74 -26.15 11.46
N GLN A 133 0.28 -27.01 11.49
CA GLN A 133 0.52 -27.98 12.56
C GLN A 133 1.09 -27.33 13.85
N THR A 134 0.37 -26.37 14.42
CA THR A 134 0.81 -25.66 15.64
C THR A 134 0.80 -26.54 16.87
N LYS A 135 1.73 -26.33 17.81
CA LYS A 135 1.73 -27.00 19.13
C LYS A 135 1.02 -26.21 20.22
N THR A 136 0.53 -25.01 19.92
CA THR A 136 0.09 -24.07 20.96
C THR A 136 -1.39 -24.14 21.31
N THR A 137 -2.23 -24.69 20.43
CA THR A 137 -3.68 -24.80 20.63
C THR A 137 -4.26 -26.02 19.94
N GLU A 138 -5.34 -26.55 20.51
CA GLU A 138 -6.14 -27.60 19.90
C GLU A 138 -7.13 -27.04 18.85
N TYR A 139 -7.37 -25.73 18.83
CA TYR A 139 -8.19 -25.07 17.78
C TYR A 139 -7.35 -24.84 16.53
N SER A 140 -7.03 -25.92 15.83
CA SER A 140 -6.17 -25.93 14.65
C SER A 140 -6.53 -27.03 13.66
N ILE A 141 -6.02 -26.92 12.43
CA ILE A 141 -6.24 -27.88 11.34
C ILE A 141 -5.79 -29.29 11.72
N ARG A 142 -4.83 -29.43 12.65
CA ARG A 142 -4.38 -30.71 13.20
C ARG A 142 -5.50 -31.56 13.78
N ASN A 143 -6.52 -30.93 14.35
CA ASN A 143 -7.63 -31.62 15.02
C ASN A 143 -8.88 -31.72 14.16
N THR A 144 -8.71 -31.67 12.84
CA THR A 144 -9.77 -31.84 11.86
C THR A 144 -9.62 -33.19 11.13
N PRO A 145 -10.68 -33.72 10.50
CA PRO A 145 -10.57 -34.95 9.72
C PRO A 145 -9.75 -34.79 8.43
N TRP A 146 -9.44 -33.57 8.01
CA TRP A 146 -8.70 -33.32 6.79
C TRP A 146 -7.29 -33.95 6.86
N LYS A 147 -6.97 -34.79 5.86
CA LYS A 147 -5.75 -35.61 5.82
C LYS A 147 -5.48 -36.37 7.13
N SER A 148 -6.54 -36.80 7.81
CA SER A 148 -6.47 -37.47 9.12
C SER A 148 -5.73 -36.67 10.19
N GLY A 149 -5.91 -35.34 10.20
CA GLY A 149 -5.26 -34.43 11.14
C GLY A 149 -3.79 -34.14 10.85
N ARG A 150 -3.23 -34.70 9.76
CA ARG A 150 -1.81 -34.53 9.39
C ARG A 150 -1.58 -33.47 8.32
N GLY A 151 -2.64 -32.85 7.82
CA GLY A 151 -2.53 -31.83 6.78
C GLY A 151 -2.00 -30.51 7.34
N ASP A 152 -1.25 -29.77 6.51
CA ASP A 152 -0.73 -28.45 6.85
C ASP A 152 -0.95 -27.52 5.65
N VAL A 153 -1.93 -26.62 5.77
CA VAL A 153 -2.35 -25.78 4.64
C VAL A 153 -1.26 -24.75 4.32
N LEU A 154 -0.64 -24.16 5.34
CA LEU A 154 0.46 -23.20 5.13
C LEU A 154 1.67 -23.85 4.46
N ALA A 155 2.03 -25.10 4.82
CA ALA A 155 3.09 -25.85 4.14
C ALA A 155 2.76 -26.11 2.67
N GLU A 156 1.51 -26.48 2.37
CA GLU A 156 1.07 -26.71 0.99
C GLU A 156 1.07 -25.42 0.17
N VAL A 157 0.62 -24.30 0.74
CA VAL A 157 0.71 -22.97 0.11
C VAL A 157 2.17 -22.59 -0.16
N ALA A 158 3.07 -22.75 0.82
CA ALA A 158 4.49 -22.43 0.67
C ALA A 158 5.15 -23.27 -0.44
N ALA A 159 4.83 -24.57 -0.50
CA ALA A 159 5.31 -25.46 -1.55
C ALA A 159 4.78 -25.05 -2.94
N SER A 160 3.49 -24.72 -3.05
CA SER A 160 2.86 -24.28 -4.29
C SER A 160 3.42 -22.94 -4.77
N CYS A 161 3.63 -21.97 -3.87
CA CYS A 161 4.30 -20.71 -4.20
C CYS A 161 5.69 -20.96 -4.80
N LYS A 162 6.51 -21.81 -4.14
CA LYS A 162 7.83 -22.18 -4.65
C LYS A 162 7.77 -22.88 -6.00
N ARG A 163 6.85 -23.82 -6.22
CA ARG A 163 6.67 -24.53 -7.50
C ARG A 163 6.31 -23.59 -8.64
N HIS A 164 5.47 -22.60 -8.36
CA HIS A 164 4.93 -21.67 -9.36
C HIS A 164 5.70 -20.34 -9.47
N GLY A 165 6.79 -20.16 -8.72
CA GLY A 165 7.63 -18.97 -8.77
C GLY A 165 7.01 -17.74 -8.11
N LEU A 166 6.06 -17.92 -7.18
CA LEU A 166 5.48 -16.87 -6.37
C LEU A 166 6.28 -16.71 -5.07
N LYS A 167 6.41 -15.47 -4.59
CA LYS A 167 6.85 -15.22 -3.21
C LYS A 167 5.70 -15.52 -2.24
N LEU A 168 6.03 -15.97 -1.04
CA LEU A 168 5.05 -16.25 0.02
C LEU A 168 4.92 -15.03 0.93
N GLY A 169 3.70 -14.62 1.25
CA GLY A 169 3.40 -13.80 2.42
C GLY A 169 2.48 -14.56 3.38
N VAL A 170 2.42 -14.11 4.63
CA VAL A 170 1.55 -14.73 5.64
C VAL A 170 0.79 -13.69 6.43
N TYR A 171 -0.46 -13.97 6.70
CA TYR A 171 -1.27 -13.25 7.66
C TYR A 171 -1.45 -14.11 8.91
N VAL A 172 -1.10 -13.55 10.07
CA VAL A 172 -1.31 -14.17 11.37
C VAL A 172 -1.98 -13.11 12.24
N CYS A 173 -3.29 -13.24 12.46
CA CYS A 173 -4.06 -12.23 13.19
C CYS A 173 -3.57 -12.11 14.64
N PRO A 174 -3.27 -10.90 15.12
CA PRO A 174 -3.06 -10.64 16.53
C PRO A 174 -4.35 -10.76 17.36
N ARG A 175 -5.53 -10.52 16.77
CA ARG A 175 -6.82 -10.84 17.41
C ARG A 175 -7.02 -12.36 17.42
N ASP A 176 -7.50 -12.86 18.56
CA ASP A 176 -7.73 -14.28 18.79
C ASP A 176 -8.92 -14.44 19.74
N ASP A 177 -10.13 -14.49 19.17
CA ASP A 177 -11.37 -14.57 19.94
C ASP A 177 -11.51 -15.89 20.70
N HIS A 178 -10.88 -16.97 20.23
CA HIS A 178 -10.83 -18.24 20.95
C HIS A 178 -10.01 -18.13 22.25
N PHE A 179 -8.89 -17.40 22.23
CA PHE A 179 -8.12 -17.10 23.43
C PHE A 179 -8.75 -15.98 24.28
N GLY A 180 -9.51 -15.07 23.66
CA GLY A 180 -10.04 -13.85 24.28
C GLY A 180 -9.14 -12.63 24.11
N ALA A 181 -8.23 -12.64 23.14
CA ALA A 181 -7.42 -11.48 22.75
C ALA A 181 -8.17 -10.66 21.68
N LYS A 182 -8.41 -9.38 21.96
CA LYS A 182 -9.07 -8.46 21.03
C LYS A 182 -8.10 -7.88 20.01
N THR A 183 -8.58 -6.96 19.16
CA THR A 183 -7.75 -6.24 18.17
C THR A 183 -6.43 -5.78 18.80
N GLY A 184 -5.32 -5.97 18.08
CA GLY A 184 -3.99 -5.72 18.63
C GLY A 184 -3.41 -6.86 19.45
N GLY A 185 -4.14 -7.95 19.69
CA GLY A 185 -3.75 -9.00 20.63
C GLY A 185 -3.85 -8.56 22.09
N VAL A 186 -4.82 -7.68 22.40
CA VAL A 186 -5.00 -7.13 23.74
C VAL A 186 -5.91 -8.03 24.59
N CYS A 187 -5.41 -8.48 25.74
CA CYS A 187 -6.17 -9.27 26.70
C CYS A 187 -6.68 -8.44 27.88
N ALA A 188 -7.68 -8.97 28.58
CA ALA A 188 -8.37 -8.28 29.68
C ALA A 188 -7.49 -8.04 30.93
N THR A 189 -6.53 -8.93 31.22
CA THR A 189 -5.63 -8.81 32.37
C THR A 189 -4.16 -8.97 31.98
N PRO A 190 -3.21 -8.45 32.78
CA PRO A 190 -1.78 -8.64 32.55
C PRO A 190 -1.36 -10.12 32.49
N GLU A 191 -1.95 -10.98 33.30
CA GLU A 191 -1.65 -12.42 33.32
C GLU A 191 -2.13 -13.11 32.04
N MET A 192 -3.33 -12.75 31.55
CA MET A 192 -3.81 -13.23 30.26
C MET A 192 -2.94 -12.72 29.12
N GLN A 193 -2.52 -11.45 29.17
CA GLN A 193 -1.62 -10.87 28.17
C GLN A 193 -0.29 -11.62 28.11
N ALA A 194 0.34 -11.91 29.25
CA ALA A 194 1.60 -12.64 29.30
C ALA A 194 1.48 -14.07 28.72
N ARG A 195 0.36 -14.75 28.99
CA ARG A 195 0.07 -16.07 28.41
C ARG A 195 -0.16 -15.97 26.91
N TYR A 196 -0.91 -14.96 26.46
CA TYR A 196 -1.15 -14.72 25.04
C TYR A 196 0.14 -14.41 24.29
N ASP A 197 0.96 -13.49 24.80
CA ASP A 197 2.23 -13.10 24.19
C ASP A 197 3.15 -14.32 24.06
N THR A 198 3.20 -15.19 25.06
CA THR A 198 3.97 -16.44 25.00
C THR A 198 3.45 -17.36 23.89
N MET A 199 2.14 -17.60 23.85
CA MET A 199 1.50 -18.44 22.84
C MET A 199 1.72 -17.87 21.43
N TYR A 200 1.44 -16.59 21.24
CA TYR A 200 1.49 -15.90 19.96
C TYR A 200 2.93 -15.81 19.43
N ARG A 201 3.92 -15.52 20.29
CA ARG A 201 5.34 -15.58 19.90
C ARG A 201 5.80 -16.98 19.54
N GLN A 202 5.27 -18.02 20.19
CA GLN A 202 5.53 -19.40 19.78
C GLN A 202 4.90 -19.72 18.42
N GLN A 203 3.66 -19.30 18.16
CA GLN A 203 3.02 -19.42 16.84
C GLN A 203 3.84 -18.71 15.75
N LEU A 204 4.31 -17.48 16.01
CA LEU A 204 5.16 -16.76 15.07
C LEU A 204 6.52 -17.43 14.89
N THR A 205 7.10 -18.03 15.92
CA THR A 205 8.34 -18.80 15.78
C THR A 205 8.13 -20.00 14.84
N GLU A 206 7.00 -20.70 14.95
CA GLU A 206 6.65 -21.80 14.04
C GLU A 206 6.45 -21.31 12.60
N VAL A 207 5.65 -20.25 12.42
CA VAL A 207 5.29 -19.72 11.09
C VAL A 207 6.47 -19.04 10.40
N LEU A 208 7.20 -18.17 11.10
CA LEU A 208 8.32 -17.44 10.50
C LEU A 208 9.56 -18.34 10.32
N GLY A 209 9.72 -19.39 11.13
CA GLY A 209 10.90 -20.25 11.11
C GLY A 209 10.84 -21.45 10.15
N ASN A 210 9.65 -21.99 9.84
CA ASN A 210 9.54 -23.32 9.23
C ASN A 210 9.05 -23.33 7.77
N TYR A 211 8.54 -22.23 7.23
CA TYR A 211 7.85 -22.22 5.92
C TYR A 211 8.64 -21.51 4.80
N GLY A 212 9.90 -21.16 5.08
CA GLY A 212 10.81 -20.51 4.13
C GLY A 212 10.70 -18.98 4.13
N PRO A 213 11.40 -18.30 3.21
CA PRO A 213 11.42 -16.85 3.16
C PRO A 213 10.05 -16.27 2.81
N MET A 214 9.64 -15.26 3.56
CA MET A 214 8.40 -14.53 3.36
C MET A 214 8.73 -13.14 2.81
N VAL A 215 7.94 -12.68 1.84
CA VAL A 215 8.03 -11.31 1.35
C VAL A 215 7.24 -10.35 2.23
N GLU A 216 6.26 -10.86 2.97
CA GLU A 216 5.33 -10.04 3.73
C GLU A 216 4.75 -10.79 4.92
N VAL A 217 4.62 -10.10 6.06
CA VAL A 217 3.95 -10.57 7.27
C VAL A 217 2.86 -9.57 7.65
N TRP A 218 1.63 -10.07 7.78
CA TRP A 218 0.42 -9.32 8.06
C TRP A 218 -0.09 -9.55 9.50
N PHE A 219 -0.22 -8.45 10.23
CA PHE A 219 -0.69 -8.27 11.60
C PHE A 219 -1.86 -7.28 11.57
N ASP A 220 -3.03 -7.80 11.24
CA ASP A 220 -4.26 -7.02 11.14
C ASP A 220 -4.61 -6.30 12.45
N GLY A 221 -4.98 -5.03 12.33
CA GLY A 221 -5.30 -4.19 13.49
C GLY A 221 -4.13 -3.95 14.44
N SER A 222 -2.87 -4.06 13.97
CA SER A 222 -1.63 -3.92 14.76
C SER A 222 -1.36 -5.08 15.72
N THR A 223 -0.18 -5.11 16.34
CA THR A 223 0.22 -6.10 17.36
C THR A 223 0.85 -5.42 18.56
N ARG A 224 0.32 -5.70 19.76
CA ARG A 224 0.90 -5.31 21.05
C ARG A 224 2.02 -6.25 21.45
N THR A 225 1.92 -7.52 21.07
CA THR A 225 2.94 -8.51 21.36
C THR A 225 4.25 -8.09 20.68
N PRO A 226 5.38 -8.05 21.39
CA PRO A 226 6.68 -7.75 20.78
C PRO A 226 7.00 -8.80 19.71
N VAL A 227 7.36 -8.37 18.49
CA VAL A 227 7.64 -9.27 17.36
C VAL A 227 8.97 -8.97 16.65
N SER A 228 9.58 -7.81 16.89
CA SER A 228 10.75 -7.33 16.14
C SER A 228 11.96 -8.26 16.20
N ASP A 229 12.17 -8.93 17.33
CA ASP A 229 13.26 -9.91 17.48
C ASP A 229 13.03 -11.19 16.66
N LEU A 230 11.77 -11.65 16.55
CA LEU A 230 11.39 -12.79 15.72
C LEU A 230 11.51 -12.45 14.24
N LEU A 231 11.04 -11.26 13.83
CA LEU A 231 11.17 -10.77 12.47
C LEU A 231 12.65 -10.64 12.07
N ALA A 232 13.47 -9.98 12.88
CA ALA A 232 14.90 -9.84 12.62
C ALA A 232 15.63 -11.19 12.54
N ARG A 233 15.21 -12.18 13.34
CA ARG A 233 15.83 -13.51 13.37
C ARG A 233 15.44 -14.38 12.18
N TYR A 234 14.15 -14.43 11.86
CA TYR A 234 13.61 -15.41 10.92
C TYR A 234 13.30 -14.82 9.54
N GLN A 235 12.91 -13.55 9.48
CA GLN A 235 12.39 -12.90 8.28
C GLN A 235 12.87 -11.44 8.14
N PRO A 236 14.20 -11.18 8.14
CA PRO A 236 14.74 -9.82 8.17
C PRO A 236 14.46 -8.99 6.90
N HIS A 237 14.00 -9.64 5.83
CA HIS A 237 13.71 -9.03 4.53
C HIS A 237 12.21 -8.93 4.22
N SER A 238 11.33 -9.37 5.12
CA SER A 238 9.89 -9.26 4.90
C SER A 238 9.43 -7.82 5.08
N MET A 239 8.47 -7.42 4.27
CA MET A 239 7.62 -6.29 4.59
C MET A 239 6.71 -6.64 5.77
N VAL A 240 6.45 -5.67 6.62
CA VAL A 240 5.63 -5.84 7.81
C VAL A 240 4.45 -4.87 7.73
N PHE A 241 3.27 -5.45 7.82
CA PHE A 241 1.98 -4.79 7.96
C PHE A 241 1.35 -5.39 9.21
N GLN A 242 0.80 -4.73 10.21
CA GLN A 242 0.96 -3.36 10.69
C GLN A 242 1.62 -3.38 12.09
N GLY A 243 1.62 -2.24 12.77
CA GLY A 243 2.10 -2.08 14.14
C GLY A 243 3.53 -1.59 14.23
N SER A 244 4.11 -1.55 15.43
CA SER A 244 5.38 -0.83 15.68
C SER A 244 6.59 -1.26 14.83
N ALA A 245 6.53 -2.43 14.19
CA ALA A 245 7.55 -2.93 13.26
C ALA A 245 7.20 -2.70 11.78
N ALA A 246 6.14 -1.95 11.46
CA ALA A 246 5.62 -1.78 10.12
C ALA A 246 6.65 -1.15 9.17
N THR A 247 6.72 -1.68 7.96
CA THR A 247 7.54 -1.16 6.86
C THR A 247 6.71 -0.75 5.65
N ILE A 248 5.43 -1.14 5.63
CA ILE A 248 4.41 -0.78 4.66
C ILE A 248 3.15 -0.37 5.42
N ARG A 249 2.18 0.27 4.74
CA ARG A 249 0.98 0.77 5.40
C ARG A 249 -0.27 0.50 4.60
N TRP A 250 -1.38 0.38 5.32
CA TRP A 250 -2.70 0.28 4.74
C TRP A 250 -3.09 1.56 4.00
N VAL A 251 -3.76 1.43 2.86
CA VAL A 251 -4.24 2.58 2.11
C VAL A 251 -5.34 3.34 2.86
N GLY A 252 -6.10 2.70 3.75
CA GLY A 252 -7.20 3.36 4.48
C GLY A 252 -8.59 3.14 3.89
N ASN A 253 -8.76 2.15 3.01
CA ASN A 253 -10.05 1.65 2.53
C ASN A 253 -9.88 0.22 1.99
N GLU A 254 -10.97 -0.55 1.98
CA GLU A 254 -11.05 -1.89 1.38
C GLU A 254 -11.78 -1.86 0.02
N ASP A 255 -11.90 -0.67 -0.57
CA ASP A 255 -12.62 -0.46 -1.82
C ASP A 255 -11.72 -0.58 -3.06
N GLY A 256 -10.41 -0.74 -2.84
CA GLY A 256 -9.42 -1.01 -3.89
C GLY A 256 -8.86 0.23 -4.56
N TYR A 257 -8.62 1.33 -3.82
CA TYR A 257 -8.00 2.52 -4.42
C TYR A 257 -7.10 3.32 -3.50
N ALA A 258 -5.96 3.75 -4.05
CA ALA A 258 -5.07 4.76 -3.47
C ALA A 258 -5.53 6.18 -3.85
N PRO A 259 -5.28 7.20 -3.02
CA PRO A 259 -5.48 8.59 -3.40
C PRO A 259 -4.56 9.00 -4.55
N TYR A 260 -4.87 10.11 -5.21
CA TYR A 260 -3.95 10.75 -6.13
C TYR A 260 -3.86 12.25 -5.80
N PRO A 261 -2.67 12.79 -5.49
CA PRO A 261 -1.38 12.10 -5.42
C PRO A 261 -1.29 11.02 -4.33
N CYS A 262 -0.45 10.01 -4.53
CA CYS A 262 -0.11 8.98 -3.55
C CYS A 262 1.37 9.12 -3.20
N TRP A 263 1.69 9.48 -1.95
CA TRP A 263 3.08 9.64 -1.51
C TRP A 263 3.51 8.49 -0.63
N ASN A 264 4.77 8.07 -0.73
CA ASN A 264 5.30 6.99 0.09
C ASN A 264 5.89 7.47 1.42
N GLY A 265 6.28 8.74 1.50
CA GLY A 265 6.77 9.39 2.70
C GLY A 265 5.66 9.65 3.74
N ILE A 266 6.01 9.57 5.02
CA ILE A 266 5.18 9.97 6.17
C ILE A 266 6.04 10.63 7.25
N ASP A 267 5.38 11.29 8.21
CA ASP A 267 6.03 11.80 9.41
C ASP A 267 6.61 10.66 10.28
N ALA A 268 7.72 10.94 10.97
CA ALA A 268 8.41 9.94 11.77
C ALA A 268 7.63 9.51 13.03
N GLU A 269 6.86 10.39 13.66
CA GLU A 269 6.04 10.02 14.81
C GLU A 269 4.82 9.21 14.38
N GLU A 270 4.21 9.57 13.24
CA GLU A 270 3.13 8.76 12.66
C GLU A 270 3.62 7.35 12.29
N ALA A 271 4.82 7.23 11.73
CA ALA A 271 5.43 5.94 11.39
C ALA A 271 5.58 5.00 12.59
N LYS A 272 5.98 5.53 13.76
CA LYS A 272 6.19 4.72 14.98
C LYS A 272 4.93 4.01 15.47
N THR A 273 3.75 4.55 15.17
CA THR A 273 2.48 3.90 15.51
C THR A 273 2.26 2.62 14.72
N GLY A 274 2.76 2.59 13.48
CA GLY A 274 2.53 1.50 12.53
C GLY A 274 1.08 1.37 12.06
N THR A 275 0.25 2.39 12.28
CA THR A 275 -1.18 2.41 11.91
C THR A 275 -1.52 3.60 11.00
N ALA A 276 -0.51 4.27 10.46
CA ALA A 276 -0.70 5.35 9.50
C ALA A 276 -1.37 4.82 8.23
N THR A 277 -2.14 5.66 7.54
CA THR A 277 -2.82 5.32 6.28
C THR A 277 -2.38 6.24 5.14
N SER A 278 -3.04 6.18 3.98
CA SER A 278 -2.78 7.16 2.93
C SER A 278 -3.15 8.59 3.34
N LEU A 279 -3.96 8.78 4.39
CA LEU A 279 -4.25 10.11 4.95
C LEU A 279 -3.03 10.77 5.59
N ASN A 280 -2.02 9.99 5.95
CA ASN A 280 -0.76 10.39 6.56
C ASN A 280 0.34 10.66 5.53
N SER A 281 0.01 10.55 4.24
CA SER A 281 0.97 10.77 3.15
C SER A 281 1.56 12.18 3.21
N ASP A 282 2.89 12.26 3.32
CA ASP A 282 3.64 13.52 3.30
C ASP A 282 4.77 13.43 2.26
N PRO A 283 4.74 14.23 1.17
CA PRO A 283 5.81 14.27 0.18
C PRO A 283 7.16 14.78 0.74
N SER A 284 7.17 15.34 1.94
CA SER A 284 8.35 15.78 2.70
C SER A 284 8.64 14.90 3.91
N GLY A 285 7.90 13.80 4.08
CA GLY A 285 8.02 12.88 5.20
C GLY A 285 9.43 12.28 5.34
N ALA A 286 9.80 11.97 6.58
CA ALA A 286 11.12 11.45 6.93
C ALA A 286 11.23 9.93 6.80
N VAL A 287 10.11 9.21 6.84
CA VAL A 287 10.06 7.73 6.80
C VAL A 287 9.39 7.26 5.52
N TRP A 288 10.00 6.29 4.84
CA TRP A 288 9.41 5.62 3.68
C TRP A 288 8.54 4.46 4.15
N MET A 289 7.23 4.48 3.89
CA MET A 289 6.31 3.44 4.35
C MET A 289 5.17 3.23 3.35
N PRO A 290 5.42 2.62 2.18
CA PRO A 290 4.52 2.71 1.02
C PRO A 290 3.14 2.09 1.25
N ASN A 291 2.16 2.51 0.44
CA ASN A 291 0.78 2.07 0.57
C ASN A 291 0.55 0.70 -0.08
N GLU A 292 -0.12 -0.18 0.64
CA GLU A 292 -0.77 -1.38 0.13
C GLU A 292 -2.28 -1.14 0.03
N VAL A 293 -2.83 -1.43 -1.16
CA VAL A 293 -4.26 -1.40 -1.46
C VAL A 293 -4.78 -2.83 -1.42
N ASP A 294 -5.47 -3.17 -0.34
CA ASP A 294 -6.14 -4.43 -0.14
C ASP A 294 -7.61 -4.34 -0.55
N VAL A 295 -8.11 -5.37 -1.24
CA VAL A 295 -9.51 -5.43 -1.68
C VAL A 295 -9.91 -6.85 -2.01
N SER A 296 -11.16 -7.22 -1.72
CA SER A 296 -11.71 -8.51 -2.12
C SER A 296 -12.32 -8.50 -3.52
N ILE A 297 -12.19 -9.60 -4.25
CA ILE A 297 -12.91 -9.83 -5.50
C ILE A 297 -14.43 -9.94 -5.30
N ARG A 298 -14.90 -10.19 -4.06
CA ARG A 298 -16.32 -10.35 -3.67
C ARG A 298 -16.81 -9.23 -2.74
N ARG A 299 -16.48 -7.98 -3.04
CA ARG A 299 -16.72 -6.84 -2.12
C ARG A 299 -18.14 -6.80 -1.52
N PRO A 300 -18.29 -6.46 -0.23
CA PRO A 300 -17.22 -6.19 0.75
C PRO A 300 -16.66 -7.47 1.42
N ASP A 301 -17.06 -8.65 0.96
CA ASP A 301 -16.84 -9.90 1.69
C ASP A 301 -15.43 -10.44 1.40
N TRP A 302 -14.65 -10.70 2.45
CA TRP A 302 -13.33 -11.32 2.38
C TRP A 302 -13.42 -12.83 2.31
N PHE A 303 -14.45 -13.44 2.90
CA PHE A 303 -14.64 -14.89 2.89
C PHE A 303 -15.64 -15.34 1.84
N TRP A 304 -15.50 -16.60 1.44
CA TRP A 304 -16.48 -17.23 0.57
C TRP A 304 -17.78 -17.50 1.35
N SER A 305 -18.90 -17.23 0.70
CA SER A 305 -20.23 -17.59 1.18
C SER A 305 -21.06 -18.16 0.02
N THR A 306 -21.97 -19.07 0.35
CA THR A 306 -23.02 -19.55 -0.56
C THR A 306 -23.88 -18.41 -1.15
N LYS A 307 -23.83 -17.21 -0.56
CA LYS A 307 -24.69 -16.07 -0.91
C LYS A 307 -23.98 -14.94 -1.65
N ASN A 308 -22.66 -15.00 -1.84
CA ASN A 308 -21.88 -13.85 -2.35
C ASN A 308 -21.27 -14.01 -3.75
N GLU A 309 -21.64 -15.04 -4.51
CA GLU A 309 -21.17 -15.22 -5.89
C GLU A 309 -21.65 -14.11 -6.84
N SER A 310 -22.81 -13.51 -6.57
CA SER A 310 -23.31 -12.36 -7.33
C SER A 310 -22.46 -11.09 -7.12
N LYS A 311 -21.63 -11.03 -6.07
CA LYS A 311 -20.76 -9.91 -5.75
C LYS A 311 -19.39 -9.96 -6.43
N VAL A 312 -19.07 -11.03 -7.17
CA VAL A 312 -17.80 -11.14 -7.89
C VAL A 312 -17.67 -9.98 -8.87
N LEU A 313 -16.61 -9.19 -8.70
CA LEU A 313 -16.30 -8.05 -9.55
C LEU A 313 -16.02 -8.51 -10.99
N ASN A 314 -16.51 -7.75 -11.95
CA ASN A 314 -16.19 -7.98 -13.36
C ASN A 314 -14.83 -7.37 -13.76
N VAL A 315 -14.35 -7.70 -14.96
CA VAL A 315 -13.04 -7.25 -15.45
C VAL A 315 -12.90 -5.72 -15.49
N ASP A 316 -13.94 -4.96 -15.83
CA ASP A 316 -13.87 -3.49 -15.89
C ASP A 316 -13.72 -2.86 -14.50
N GLN A 317 -14.43 -3.42 -13.51
CA GLN A 317 -14.31 -3.01 -12.11
C GLN A 317 -12.91 -3.33 -11.56
N LEU A 318 -12.40 -4.52 -11.86
CA LEU A 318 -11.05 -4.94 -11.46
C LEU A 318 -9.96 -4.12 -12.16
N LEU A 319 -10.15 -3.78 -13.43
CA LEU A 319 -9.23 -2.92 -14.16
C LEU A 319 -9.23 -1.49 -13.59
N SER A 320 -10.40 -0.97 -13.21
CA SER A 320 -10.51 0.30 -12.49
C SER A 320 -9.70 0.30 -11.18
N ILE A 321 -9.78 -0.79 -10.40
CA ILE A 321 -8.96 -0.99 -9.19
C ILE A 321 -7.47 -0.98 -9.54
N TYR A 322 -7.04 -1.72 -10.56
CA TYR A 322 -5.63 -1.76 -10.99
C TYR A 322 -5.09 -0.36 -11.36
N TYR A 323 -5.84 0.43 -12.14
CA TYR A 323 -5.45 1.80 -12.49
C TYR A 323 -5.40 2.73 -11.27
N ARG A 324 -6.24 2.48 -10.25
CA ARG A 324 -6.33 3.28 -9.03
C ARG A 324 -5.48 2.75 -7.87
N SER A 325 -4.68 1.72 -8.10
CA SER A 325 -3.71 1.16 -7.14
C SER A 325 -2.31 1.17 -7.76
N VAL A 326 -1.96 0.13 -8.52
CA VAL A 326 -0.70 0.00 -9.28
C VAL A 326 -0.48 1.20 -10.20
N GLY A 327 -1.54 1.68 -10.87
CA GLY A 327 -1.49 2.87 -11.72
C GLY A 327 -1.28 4.20 -10.99
N ARG A 328 -1.25 4.19 -9.65
CA ARG A 328 -0.96 5.32 -8.75
C ARG A 328 0.29 5.06 -7.87
N GLY A 329 1.06 4.01 -8.18
CA GLY A 329 2.33 3.71 -7.52
C GLY A 329 2.19 2.98 -6.19
N ALA A 330 1.02 2.44 -5.89
CA ALA A 330 0.74 1.63 -4.70
C ALA A 330 0.71 0.13 -5.05
N GLN A 331 0.88 -0.72 -4.05
CA GLN A 331 0.69 -2.16 -4.18
C GLN A 331 -0.80 -2.50 -4.25
N LEU A 332 -1.14 -3.54 -5.01
CA LEU A 332 -2.48 -4.15 -5.01
C LEU A 332 -2.41 -5.56 -4.45
N LEU A 333 -3.13 -5.82 -3.37
CA LEU A 333 -3.34 -7.13 -2.78
C LEU A 333 -4.80 -7.55 -2.97
N LEU A 334 -5.06 -8.36 -4.01
CA LEU A 334 -6.41 -8.78 -4.38
C LEU A 334 -6.79 -10.09 -3.69
N ASN A 335 -7.81 -10.07 -2.82
CA ASN A 335 -8.33 -11.27 -2.18
C ASN A 335 -9.23 -12.10 -3.08
N ILE A 336 -8.98 -13.40 -3.09
CA ILE A 336 -9.84 -14.43 -3.70
C ILE A 336 -10.04 -15.53 -2.65
N PRO A 337 -11.26 -15.65 -2.07
CA PRO A 337 -11.48 -16.62 -1.01
C PRO A 337 -11.62 -18.05 -1.55
N ALA A 338 -11.14 -19.02 -0.76
CA ALA A 338 -11.40 -20.42 -1.02
C ALA A 338 -12.76 -20.84 -0.43
N ASP A 339 -13.47 -21.73 -1.14
CA ASP A 339 -14.71 -22.32 -0.66
C ASP A 339 -14.46 -23.49 0.32
N ARG A 340 -15.55 -24.11 0.79
CA ARG A 340 -15.51 -25.22 1.76
C ARG A 340 -14.79 -26.48 1.25
N SER A 341 -14.64 -26.65 -0.06
CA SER A 341 -13.89 -27.76 -0.64
C SER A 341 -12.37 -27.52 -0.57
N GLY A 342 -11.94 -26.27 -0.41
CA GLY A 342 -10.55 -25.85 -0.45
C GLY A 342 -10.09 -25.36 -1.82
N LEU A 343 -11.02 -25.03 -2.73
CA LEU A 343 -10.74 -24.50 -4.07
C LEU A 343 -11.15 -23.04 -4.16
N LEU A 344 -10.47 -22.27 -5.02
CA LEU A 344 -10.99 -20.97 -5.46
C LEU A 344 -12.16 -21.21 -6.43
N PRO A 345 -13.34 -20.59 -6.25
CA PRO A 345 -14.48 -20.87 -7.11
C PRO A 345 -14.25 -20.41 -8.56
N ALA A 346 -14.88 -21.11 -9.50
CA ALA A 346 -14.62 -20.93 -10.93
C ALA A 346 -14.82 -19.49 -11.40
N LYS A 347 -15.91 -18.83 -10.99
CA LYS A 347 -16.23 -17.45 -11.39
C LYS A 347 -15.16 -16.44 -10.95
N ASP A 348 -14.58 -16.64 -9.77
CA ASP A 348 -13.50 -15.79 -9.25
C ASP A 348 -12.22 -16.00 -10.05
N THR A 349 -11.86 -17.26 -10.29
CA THR A 349 -10.66 -17.58 -11.07
C THR A 349 -10.77 -17.09 -12.51
N GLU A 350 -11.97 -17.12 -13.09
CA GLU A 350 -12.25 -16.57 -14.41
C GLU A 350 -12.08 -15.06 -14.42
N ALA A 351 -12.71 -14.33 -13.50
CA ALA A 351 -12.58 -12.87 -13.39
C ALA A 351 -11.12 -12.43 -13.16
N ALA A 352 -10.39 -13.13 -12.28
CA ALA A 352 -8.98 -12.87 -12.02
C ALA A 352 -8.11 -13.13 -13.26
N THR A 353 -8.37 -14.21 -13.99
CA THR A 353 -7.66 -14.55 -15.24
C THR A 353 -7.97 -13.53 -16.34
N GLN A 354 -9.21 -13.08 -16.46
CA GLN A 354 -9.60 -12.03 -17.41
C GLN A 354 -8.88 -10.70 -17.10
N LEU A 355 -8.77 -10.32 -15.82
CA LEU A 355 -7.99 -9.15 -15.42
C LEU A 355 -6.52 -9.29 -15.82
N GLY A 356 -5.88 -10.42 -15.48
CA GLY A 356 -4.48 -10.66 -15.82
C GLY A 356 -4.23 -10.65 -17.34
N ALA A 357 -5.14 -11.24 -18.12
CA ALA A 357 -5.10 -11.20 -19.57
C ALA A 357 -5.23 -9.77 -20.12
N GLU A 358 -6.11 -8.94 -19.55
CA GLU A 358 -6.29 -7.56 -19.98
C GLU A 358 -5.10 -6.66 -19.64
N ILE A 359 -4.52 -6.82 -18.44
CA ILE A 359 -3.26 -6.13 -18.07
C ILE A 359 -2.14 -6.50 -19.05
N TRP A 360 -1.98 -7.80 -19.33
CA TRP A 360 -0.97 -8.28 -20.27
C TRP A 360 -1.22 -7.73 -21.68
N ARG A 361 -2.45 -7.79 -22.17
CA ARG A 361 -2.83 -7.29 -23.49
C ARG A 361 -2.47 -5.81 -23.66
N ARG A 362 -2.73 -4.98 -22.65
CA ARG A 362 -2.48 -3.53 -22.67
C ARG A 362 -1.01 -3.15 -22.60
N PHE A 363 -0.20 -3.88 -21.83
CA PHE A 363 1.12 -3.39 -21.40
C PHE A 363 2.30 -4.30 -21.78
N GLN A 364 2.08 -5.38 -22.53
CA GLN A 364 3.17 -6.26 -22.97
C GLN A 364 4.08 -5.65 -24.04
N ASP A 365 3.56 -4.81 -24.92
CA ASP A 365 4.24 -4.35 -26.14
C ASP A 365 4.25 -2.82 -26.18
N PRO A 366 5.33 -2.18 -25.73
CA PRO A 366 5.44 -0.73 -25.75
C PRO A 366 5.67 -0.23 -27.18
N VAL A 367 5.02 0.89 -27.50
CA VAL A 367 5.21 1.59 -28.78
C VAL A 367 6.57 2.26 -28.82
N ALA A 368 6.97 2.88 -27.70
CA ALA A 368 8.28 3.47 -27.49
C ALA A 368 8.57 3.58 -25.99
N GLU A 369 9.86 3.59 -25.63
CA GLU A 369 10.33 3.77 -24.27
C GLU A 369 11.58 4.66 -24.24
N THR A 370 11.72 5.44 -23.16
CA THR A 370 12.93 6.20 -22.84
C THR A 370 13.12 6.27 -21.33
N ALA A 371 14.31 6.64 -20.87
CA ALA A 371 14.64 6.87 -19.46
C ALA A 371 15.60 8.05 -19.36
N GLY A 372 15.69 8.69 -18.21
CA GLY A 372 16.58 9.83 -18.07
C GLY A 372 16.45 10.62 -16.77
N SER A 373 17.16 11.73 -16.69
CA SER A 373 17.12 12.62 -15.52
C SER A 373 17.06 14.09 -15.95
N GLY A 374 16.41 14.92 -15.14
CA GLY A 374 16.18 16.33 -15.43
C GLY A 374 14.69 16.68 -15.56
N SER A 375 14.41 17.94 -15.86
CA SER A 375 13.05 18.48 -15.89
C SER A 375 12.32 18.26 -17.22
N SER A 376 12.98 17.71 -18.23
CA SER A 376 12.34 17.36 -19.50
C SER A 376 12.89 16.06 -20.05
N LEU A 377 12.00 15.19 -20.52
CA LEU A 377 12.33 13.94 -21.16
C LEU A 377 11.52 13.82 -22.45
N LEU A 378 12.22 13.53 -23.54
CA LEU A 378 11.62 13.38 -24.86
C LEU A 378 11.56 11.90 -25.22
N LEU A 379 10.35 11.42 -25.50
CA LEU A 379 10.11 10.12 -26.10
C LEU A 379 9.94 10.29 -27.60
N SER A 380 10.82 9.63 -28.35
CA SER A 380 10.77 9.57 -29.81
C SER A 380 11.03 8.13 -30.25
N GLY A 381 10.37 7.70 -31.31
CA GLY A 381 10.47 6.34 -31.82
C GLY A 381 10.43 6.28 -33.35
N LYS A 382 9.77 5.25 -33.87
CA LYS A 382 9.49 5.11 -35.31
C LYS A 382 8.64 6.31 -35.79
N PRO A 383 8.73 6.70 -37.08
CA PRO A 383 7.81 7.68 -37.65
C PRO A 383 6.37 7.21 -37.43
N ALA A 384 5.53 8.07 -36.85
CA ALA A 384 4.14 7.78 -36.45
C ALA A 384 3.99 6.71 -35.34
N MET A 385 3.76 7.17 -34.11
CA MET A 385 3.47 6.32 -32.94
C MET A 385 1.98 6.41 -32.60
N PRO A 386 1.14 5.38 -32.83
CA PRO A 386 -0.20 5.32 -32.24
C PRO A 386 -0.05 5.19 -30.71
N ILE A 387 -0.64 6.10 -29.95
CA ILE A 387 -0.54 6.11 -28.49
C ILE A 387 -1.88 6.54 -27.89
N ASP A 388 -2.30 5.84 -26.83
CA ASP A 388 -3.44 6.21 -26.00
C ASP A 388 -3.13 6.16 -24.50
N THR A 389 -1.95 5.66 -24.10
CA THR A 389 -1.57 5.54 -22.69
C THR A 389 -0.08 5.82 -22.49
N MET A 390 0.24 6.59 -21.46
CA MET A 390 1.60 6.82 -20.96
C MET A 390 1.79 6.13 -19.61
N VAL A 391 2.93 5.47 -19.42
CA VAL A 391 3.36 4.91 -18.13
C VAL A 391 4.66 5.56 -17.72
N LEU A 392 4.66 6.20 -16.55
CA LEU A 392 5.79 6.92 -16.00
C LEU A 392 6.28 6.22 -14.73
N ALA A 393 7.59 6.17 -14.49
CA ALA A 393 8.16 5.64 -13.26
C ALA A 393 9.38 6.45 -12.83
N GLU A 394 9.44 6.86 -11.58
CA GLU A 394 10.65 7.42 -10.98
C GLU A 394 11.63 6.31 -10.59
N ASP A 395 12.91 6.65 -10.55
CA ASP A 395 13.93 5.80 -9.95
C ASP A 395 14.02 6.09 -8.44
N LEU A 396 13.25 5.33 -7.68
CA LEU A 396 13.02 5.57 -6.25
C LEU A 396 14.26 5.34 -5.37
N ARG A 397 15.36 4.79 -5.91
CA ARG A 397 16.67 4.81 -5.23
C ARG A 397 17.11 6.24 -4.89
N PHE A 398 16.65 7.21 -5.69
CA PHE A 398 16.90 8.63 -5.51
C PHE A 398 15.81 9.35 -4.71
N GLY A 399 14.82 8.62 -4.18
CA GLY A 399 13.63 9.15 -3.52
C GLY A 399 12.53 9.55 -4.50
N GLU A 400 11.36 9.88 -3.98
CA GLU A 400 10.20 10.35 -4.76
C GLU A 400 10.25 11.88 -4.92
N ARG A 401 10.61 12.36 -6.12
CA ARG A 401 11.04 13.75 -6.36
C ARG A 401 10.04 14.59 -7.14
N VAL A 402 9.30 14.01 -8.08
CA VAL A 402 8.34 14.77 -8.90
C VAL A 402 7.19 15.26 -8.02
N ARG A 403 6.80 16.53 -8.19
CA ARG A 403 5.66 17.17 -7.49
C ARG A 403 4.55 17.56 -8.44
N SER A 404 4.92 18.03 -9.63
CA SER A 404 3.99 18.21 -10.74
C SER A 404 4.67 17.99 -12.09
N TYR A 405 3.89 17.53 -13.06
CA TYR A 405 4.34 17.34 -14.44
C TYR A 405 3.23 17.62 -15.45
N ARG A 406 3.64 17.80 -16.72
CA ARG A 406 2.75 17.77 -17.88
C ARG A 406 3.30 16.86 -18.98
N LEU A 407 2.38 16.29 -19.75
CA LEU A 407 2.64 15.51 -20.96
C LEU A 407 2.17 16.30 -22.17
N GLU A 408 3.02 16.38 -23.19
CA GLU A 408 2.72 17.06 -24.44
C GLU A 408 3.01 16.12 -25.62
N GLY A 409 2.13 16.11 -26.61
CA GLY A 409 2.28 15.30 -27.82
C GLY A 409 2.56 16.20 -29.02
N TYR A 410 3.54 15.84 -29.84
CA TYR A 410 3.82 16.51 -31.10
C TYR A 410 3.11 15.79 -32.24
N LYS A 411 2.26 16.51 -32.96
CA LYS A 411 1.52 16.01 -34.13
C LYS A 411 1.25 17.16 -35.08
N GLY A 412 1.51 16.98 -36.38
CA GLY A 412 1.15 17.96 -37.40
C GLY A 412 1.88 19.30 -37.27
N GLY A 413 3.11 19.30 -36.75
CA GLY A 413 3.94 20.50 -36.62
C GLY A 413 3.84 21.23 -35.28
N SER A 414 2.92 20.85 -34.39
CA SER A 414 2.67 21.55 -33.12
C SER A 414 2.65 20.61 -31.90
N TRP A 415 2.95 21.19 -30.73
CA TRP A 415 2.81 20.52 -29.44
C TRP A 415 1.41 20.77 -28.87
N THR A 416 0.74 19.72 -28.41
CA THR A 416 -0.57 19.78 -27.74
C THR A 416 -0.47 19.16 -26.35
N LEU A 417 -1.12 19.76 -25.35
CA LEU A 417 -1.21 19.19 -24.00
C LEU A 417 -2.02 17.90 -24.03
N LEU A 418 -1.47 16.83 -23.47
CA LEU A 418 -2.10 15.51 -23.36
C LEU A 418 -2.65 15.26 -21.95
N GLY A 419 -2.07 15.91 -20.95
CA GLY A 419 -2.49 15.81 -19.56
C GLY A 419 -1.43 16.37 -18.62
N SER A 420 -1.78 16.45 -17.35
CA SER A 420 -0.88 16.82 -16.25
C SER A 420 -1.07 15.87 -15.07
N GLY A 421 -0.19 15.97 -14.09
CA GLY A 421 -0.24 15.15 -12.89
C GLY A 421 0.68 15.63 -11.78
N SER A 422 0.71 14.87 -10.69
CA SER A 422 1.51 15.14 -9.49
C SER A 422 2.47 13.98 -9.23
N ALA A 423 2.29 13.22 -8.14
CA ALA A 423 3.12 12.05 -7.82
C ALA A 423 3.23 11.08 -9.01
N ILE A 424 4.47 10.69 -9.34
CA ILE A 424 4.73 9.58 -10.26
C ILE A 424 5.11 8.34 -9.45
N GLY A 425 6.05 8.47 -8.52
CA GLY A 425 6.41 7.38 -7.61
C GLY A 425 6.91 6.15 -8.35
N HIS A 426 6.53 4.96 -7.88
CA HIS A 426 6.93 3.71 -8.49
C HIS A 426 6.37 3.56 -9.91
N LYS A 427 5.11 3.95 -10.10
CA LYS A 427 4.42 3.87 -11.39
C LYS A 427 3.23 4.83 -11.42
N ARG A 428 3.08 5.51 -12.56
CA ARG A 428 1.88 6.26 -12.91
C ARG A 428 1.38 5.83 -14.29
N ILE A 429 0.19 5.24 -14.34
CA ILE A 429 -0.50 4.93 -15.59
C ILE A 429 -1.46 6.10 -15.88
N GLN A 430 -1.24 6.78 -17.01
CA GLN A 430 -2.01 7.92 -17.44
C GLN A 430 -2.51 7.73 -18.87
N PRO A 431 -3.80 7.41 -19.06
CA PRO A 431 -4.46 7.54 -20.35
C PRO A 431 -4.34 8.95 -20.92
N ILE A 432 -4.23 9.03 -22.24
CA ILE A 432 -4.18 10.26 -23.03
C ILE A 432 -5.16 10.14 -24.21
N ALA A 433 -5.40 11.24 -24.93
CA ALA A 433 -6.17 11.18 -26.16
C ALA A 433 -5.52 10.22 -27.17
N SER A 434 -6.30 9.26 -27.69
CA SER A 434 -5.82 8.31 -28.68
C SER A 434 -5.52 9.01 -30.00
N ALA A 435 -4.25 9.00 -30.43
CA ALA A 435 -3.84 9.56 -31.70
C ALA A 435 -2.47 9.01 -32.15
N VAL A 436 -2.08 9.38 -33.37
CA VAL A 436 -0.72 9.18 -33.87
C VAL A 436 0.13 10.41 -33.55
N TYR A 437 1.18 10.23 -32.76
CA TYR A 437 2.14 11.27 -32.37
C TYR A 437 3.51 11.00 -32.97
N ASP A 438 4.26 12.03 -33.30
CA ASP A 438 5.64 11.90 -33.76
C ASP A 438 6.61 11.80 -32.56
N LYS A 439 6.30 12.53 -31.48
CA LYS A 439 7.07 12.59 -30.24
C LYS A 439 6.14 12.90 -29.07
N VAL A 440 6.52 12.46 -27.87
CA VAL A 440 5.87 12.86 -26.61
C VAL A 440 6.92 13.45 -25.69
N ARG A 441 6.60 14.54 -25.01
CA ARG A 441 7.48 15.20 -24.04
C ARG A 441 6.84 15.16 -22.66
N LEU A 442 7.58 14.65 -21.69
CA LEU A 442 7.32 14.85 -20.27
C LEU A 442 8.08 16.10 -19.84
N THR A 443 7.38 17.04 -19.19
CA THR A 443 8.00 18.18 -18.52
C THR A 443 7.64 18.14 -17.05
N ILE A 444 8.65 18.04 -16.19
CA ILE A 444 8.52 18.17 -14.74
C ILE A 444 8.47 19.66 -14.42
N THR A 445 7.32 20.13 -13.96
CA THR A 445 7.06 21.54 -13.64
C THR A 445 7.46 21.89 -12.23
N GLU A 446 7.47 20.91 -11.34
CA GLU A 446 7.92 21.06 -9.96
C GLU A 446 8.53 19.75 -9.47
N SER A 447 9.68 19.83 -8.81
CA SER A 447 10.32 18.68 -8.18
C SER A 447 11.16 19.09 -6.99
N VAL A 448 11.34 18.14 -6.09
CA VAL A 448 12.24 18.27 -4.96
C VAL A 448 13.57 17.59 -5.32
N GLY A 449 14.50 18.39 -5.84
CA GLY A 449 15.76 17.91 -6.42
C GLY A 449 15.62 17.52 -7.90
N ARG A 450 16.73 17.04 -8.50
CA ARG A 450 16.75 16.64 -9.91
C ARG A 450 15.92 15.37 -10.13
N PRO A 451 14.89 15.34 -10.99
CA PRO A 451 14.11 14.13 -11.25
C PRO A 451 14.97 13.02 -11.87
N HIS A 452 14.75 11.78 -11.46
CA HIS A 452 15.30 10.58 -12.10
C HIS A 452 14.13 9.68 -12.51
N LEU A 453 13.96 9.49 -13.81
CA LEU A 453 12.90 8.68 -14.37
C LEU A 453 13.52 7.34 -14.76
N ARG A 454 13.07 6.28 -14.09
CA ARG A 454 13.39 4.89 -14.43
C ARG A 454 12.89 4.57 -15.84
N SER A 455 11.69 5.05 -16.18
CA SER A 455 11.10 4.88 -17.51
C SER A 455 9.99 5.89 -17.80
N MET A 456 9.83 6.21 -19.09
CA MET A 456 8.66 6.83 -19.71
C MET A 456 8.31 5.98 -20.92
N VAL A 457 7.16 5.32 -20.87
CA VAL A 457 6.75 4.30 -21.84
C VAL A 457 5.41 4.69 -22.45
N ALA A 458 5.30 4.59 -23.78
CA ALA A 458 4.07 4.80 -24.53
C ALA A 458 3.46 3.46 -24.94
N PHE A 459 2.14 3.34 -24.80
CA PHE A 459 1.37 2.17 -25.22
C PHE A 459 0.19 2.56 -26.11
N HIS A 460 -0.20 1.62 -26.96
CA HIS A 460 -1.47 1.63 -27.67
C HIS A 460 -2.32 0.48 -27.16
N THR A 461 -3.19 0.77 -26.21
CA THR A 461 -4.07 -0.22 -25.58
C THR A 461 -5.29 -0.53 -26.45
N GLY A 462 -5.66 0.34 -27.39
CA GLY A 462 -6.74 0.13 -28.36
C GLY A 462 -8.13 0.04 -27.74
N GLN A 463 -8.27 0.43 -26.46
CA GLN A 463 -9.50 0.43 -25.69
C GLN A 463 -9.51 1.66 -24.80
N GLU A 464 -10.69 2.23 -24.59
CA GLU A 464 -10.84 3.33 -23.63
C GLU A 464 -10.38 2.88 -22.22
N PRO A 465 -9.81 3.81 -21.43
CA PRO A 465 -9.49 3.51 -20.05
C PRO A 465 -10.77 3.33 -19.22
N PRO A 466 -10.69 2.70 -18.02
CA PRO A 466 -11.81 2.71 -17.09
C PRO A 466 -12.26 4.15 -16.80
N THR A 467 -13.56 4.43 -16.84
CA THR A 467 -14.10 5.80 -16.65
C THR A 467 -13.65 6.45 -15.35
N ALA A 468 -13.43 5.65 -14.31
CA ALA A 468 -12.99 6.10 -12.98
C ALA A 468 -11.47 6.08 -12.77
N TRP A 469 -10.64 5.88 -13.82
CA TRP A 469 -9.19 5.71 -13.67
C TRP A 469 -8.50 6.83 -12.87
N ASP A 470 -8.98 8.07 -13.01
CA ASP A 470 -8.49 9.23 -12.25
C ASP A 470 -9.47 9.78 -11.21
N ALA A 471 -10.52 9.02 -10.88
CA ALA A 471 -11.48 9.44 -9.87
C ALA A 471 -10.79 9.61 -8.50
N PRO A 472 -11.12 10.67 -7.74
CA PRO A 472 -10.57 10.85 -6.40
C PRO A 472 -10.87 9.62 -5.53
N ALA A 473 -9.94 9.25 -4.66
CA ALA A 473 -10.20 8.19 -3.69
C ALA A 473 -11.26 8.68 -2.71
N GLN A 474 -12.29 7.86 -2.48
CA GLN A 474 -13.21 8.04 -1.37
C GLN A 474 -12.64 7.25 -0.20
N LEU A 475 -11.59 7.77 0.43
CA LEU A 475 -11.01 7.13 1.62
C LEU A 475 -12.11 6.96 2.68
N TRP A 476 -12.08 5.82 3.38
CA TRP A 476 -13.24 5.18 4.01
C TRP A 476 -14.14 6.17 4.77
N ALA A 477 -15.43 6.11 4.43
CA ALA A 477 -16.52 6.92 4.98
C ALA A 477 -16.71 6.82 6.51
N ALA A 478 -16.08 5.87 7.20
CA ALA A 478 -16.21 5.72 8.65
C ALA A 478 -15.63 6.93 9.41
N ASN A 479 -14.63 7.60 8.83
CA ASN A 479 -14.05 8.81 9.38
C ASN A 479 -14.48 10.07 8.62
N LEU A 480 -15.05 9.96 7.40
CA LEU A 480 -15.51 11.14 6.67
C LEU A 480 -16.71 11.76 7.39
N VAL A 481 -16.53 12.97 7.91
CA VAL A 481 -17.57 13.69 8.65
C VAL A 481 -18.15 14.87 7.88
N GLY A 482 -17.55 15.21 6.74
CA GLY A 482 -18.16 16.11 5.76
C GLY A 482 -17.15 16.64 4.76
N ARG A 483 -17.55 17.71 4.08
CA ARG A 483 -16.78 18.36 3.01
C ARG A 483 -16.83 19.86 3.19
N TRP A 484 -15.91 20.55 2.52
CA TRP A 484 -15.97 22.00 2.39
C TRP A 484 -15.99 22.38 0.91
N GLU A 485 -16.68 23.48 0.62
CA GLU A 485 -16.74 24.11 -0.70
C GLU A 485 -16.64 25.62 -0.51
N SER A 486 -16.15 26.32 -1.53
CA SER A 486 -15.97 27.78 -1.47
C SER A 486 -15.25 28.23 -0.19
N HIS A 487 -14.21 27.49 0.20
CA HIS A 487 -13.38 27.73 1.39
C HIS A 487 -14.12 27.61 2.74
N THR A 488 -15.35 27.09 2.80
CA THR A 488 -16.17 27.08 4.02
C THR A 488 -16.66 25.68 4.36
N PHE A 489 -16.65 25.33 5.64
CA PHE A 489 -17.17 24.06 6.13
C PHE A 489 -18.16 24.24 7.28
N HIS A 490 -19.11 23.31 7.36
CA HIS A 490 -20.03 23.15 8.48
C HIS A 490 -20.29 21.65 8.67
N LEU A 491 -19.97 21.11 9.83
CA LEU A 491 -20.01 19.67 10.12
C LEU A 491 -20.87 19.41 11.35
N ASP A 492 -21.73 18.40 11.27
CA ASP A 492 -22.41 17.81 12.42
C ASP A 492 -21.71 16.49 12.75
N LEU A 493 -21.10 16.43 13.93
CA LEU A 493 -20.27 15.32 14.43
C LEU A 493 -21.01 14.47 15.48
N THR A 494 -22.28 14.78 15.76
CA THR A 494 -23.07 14.18 16.84
C THR A 494 -23.20 12.67 16.73
N SER A 495 -23.33 12.16 15.50
CA SER A 495 -23.46 10.72 15.27
C SER A 495 -22.13 9.97 15.41
N GLN A 496 -21.00 10.67 15.35
CA GLN A 496 -19.65 10.10 15.32
C GLN A 496 -18.94 10.20 16.68
N ILE A 497 -19.21 11.24 17.46
CA ILE A 497 -18.64 11.44 18.79
C ILE A 497 -19.54 10.78 19.84
N LYS A 498 -19.20 9.55 20.23
CA LYS A 498 -19.98 8.74 21.18
C LYS A 498 -19.37 8.61 22.58
N ALA A 499 -18.23 9.23 22.82
CA ALA A 499 -17.53 9.17 24.10
C ALA A 499 -16.75 10.46 24.36
N ALA A 500 -16.58 10.80 25.64
CA ALA A 500 -15.58 11.80 26.05
C ALA A 500 -14.18 11.29 25.70
N ALA A 501 -13.47 12.03 24.86
CA ALA A 501 -12.13 11.72 24.36
C ALA A 501 -11.59 12.91 23.57
N GLN A 502 -10.32 12.83 23.19
CA GLN A 502 -9.78 13.70 22.16
C GLN A 502 -10.14 13.15 20.79
N TYR A 503 -10.51 14.05 19.88
CA TYR A 503 -10.75 13.72 18.48
C TYR A 503 -9.91 14.62 17.60
N ARG A 504 -9.45 14.11 16.47
CA ARG A 504 -8.73 14.86 15.45
C ARG A 504 -9.62 15.03 14.22
N LEU A 505 -9.75 16.26 13.76
CA LEU A 505 -10.24 16.56 12.42
C LEU A 505 -9.05 16.80 11.49
N ARG A 506 -9.02 16.13 10.33
CA ARG A 506 -8.02 16.39 9.28
C ARG A 506 -8.70 16.86 8.00
N PHE A 507 -8.22 17.98 7.46
CA PHE A 507 -8.75 18.67 6.27
C PHE A 507 -7.94 18.30 5.03
N ILE A 508 -8.49 17.42 4.20
CA ILE A 508 -7.79 16.85 3.04
C ILE A 508 -8.24 17.60 1.78
N PRO A 509 -7.38 18.42 1.15
CA PRO A 509 -7.76 19.22 0.00
C PRO A 509 -7.97 18.33 -1.23
N LEU A 510 -9.01 18.60 -2.02
CA LEU A 510 -9.18 17.96 -3.33
C LEU A 510 -8.18 18.56 -4.36
N ALA A 511 -7.80 19.83 -4.18
CA ALA A 511 -6.77 20.52 -4.93
C ALA A 511 -6.18 21.66 -4.08
N GLY A 512 -4.90 21.98 -4.29
CA GLY A 512 -4.19 23.00 -3.52
C GLY A 512 -3.61 22.46 -2.20
N THR A 513 -3.29 23.36 -1.28
CA THR A 513 -2.71 23.01 0.03
C THR A 513 -3.39 23.84 1.11
N VAL A 514 -3.85 23.19 2.18
CA VAL A 514 -4.37 23.89 3.34
C VAL A 514 -3.22 24.66 4.00
N LYS A 515 -3.32 25.98 4.04
CA LYS A 515 -2.34 26.91 4.64
C LYS A 515 -2.76 27.34 6.05
N GLY A 516 -4.00 27.06 6.42
CA GLY A 516 -4.55 27.36 7.74
C GLY A 516 -6.06 27.21 7.77
N LEU A 517 -6.58 27.17 8.98
CA LEU A 517 -8.01 27.05 9.28
C LEU A 517 -8.41 28.28 10.10
N ASN A 518 -9.44 29.01 9.68
CA ASN A 518 -9.83 30.30 10.27
C ASN A 518 -11.31 30.32 10.65
N ASN A 519 -11.73 31.36 11.37
CA ASN A 519 -13.13 31.60 11.76
C ASN A 519 -13.80 30.37 12.39
N LEU A 520 -13.04 29.68 13.25
CA LEU A 520 -13.44 28.40 13.81
C LEU A 520 -14.47 28.58 14.93
N SER A 521 -15.54 27.80 14.90
CA SER A 521 -16.55 27.71 15.96
C SER A 521 -16.88 26.23 16.18
N LEU A 522 -16.61 25.74 17.38
CA LEU A 522 -17.06 24.44 17.89
C LEU A 522 -18.24 24.72 18.82
N ARG A 523 -19.36 24.03 18.61
CA ARG A 523 -20.55 24.12 19.45
C ARG A 523 -20.92 22.77 20.04
N LEU A 524 -21.08 22.73 21.36
CA LEU A 524 -21.63 21.58 22.09
C LEU A 524 -22.98 21.99 22.67
N HIS A 525 -24.03 21.19 22.44
CA HIS A 525 -25.41 21.53 22.85
C HIS A 525 -25.87 22.93 22.36
N GLY A 526 -25.33 23.38 21.22
CA GLY A 526 -25.61 24.70 20.65
C GLY A 526 -24.85 25.88 21.28
N VAL A 527 -23.97 25.66 22.26
CA VAL A 527 -23.14 26.67 22.91
C VAL A 527 -21.73 26.66 22.32
N ASP A 528 -21.15 27.82 22.02
CA ASP A 528 -19.76 27.93 21.53
C ASP A 528 -18.75 27.55 22.62
N GLU A 529 -17.84 26.62 22.31
CA GLU A 529 -16.85 26.03 23.22
C GLU A 529 -15.42 26.19 22.64
N PRO A 530 -14.88 27.42 22.55
CA PRO A 530 -13.59 27.68 21.90
C PRO A 530 -12.39 27.02 22.61
N ASP A 531 -12.46 26.82 23.93
CA ASP A 531 -11.37 26.23 24.71
C ASP A 531 -11.19 24.72 24.47
N LEU A 532 -12.24 24.06 23.96
CA LEU A 532 -12.23 22.64 23.60
C LEU A 532 -11.75 22.40 22.16
N LEU A 533 -11.45 23.46 21.41
CA LEU A 533 -10.96 23.40 20.04
C LEU A 533 -9.52 23.91 19.98
N LYS A 534 -8.60 23.02 19.61
CA LYS A 534 -7.18 23.30 19.48
C LYS A 534 -6.73 23.13 18.04
N ARG A 535 -5.74 23.93 17.63
CA ARG A 535 -4.99 23.67 16.39
C ARG A 535 -3.93 22.64 16.67
N SER A 536 -3.68 21.73 15.72
CA SER A 536 -2.51 20.86 15.82
C SER A 536 -1.23 21.71 15.73
N PRO A 537 -0.28 21.57 16.66
CA PRO A 537 0.99 22.29 16.59
C PRO A 537 1.91 21.74 15.49
N ALA A 538 1.65 20.51 15.03
CA ALA A 538 2.44 19.83 14.01
C ALA A 538 1.87 20.03 12.59
N HIS A 539 0.55 20.25 12.45
CA HIS A 539 -0.14 20.21 11.17
C HIS A 539 -1.12 21.38 11.01
N VAL A 540 -0.96 22.15 9.92
CA VAL A 540 -1.79 23.35 9.63
C VAL A 540 -3.22 23.01 9.16
N ASP A 541 -3.43 21.75 8.78
CA ASP A 541 -4.65 21.15 8.25
C ASP A 541 -5.39 20.28 9.28
N GLU A 542 -5.03 20.40 10.56
CA GLU A 542 -5.63 19.60 11.63
C GLU A 542 -6.17 20.45 12.78
N LEU A 543 -7.30 19.99 13.30
CA LEU A 543 -7.88 20.47 14.56
C LEU A 543 -7.98 19.31 15.54
N VAL A 544 -7.83 19.61 16.83
CA VAL A 544 -8.06 18.68 17.94
C VAL A 544 -9.26 19.17 18.74
N LEU A 545 -10.23 18.29 18.97
CA LEU A 545 -11.41 18.53 19.78
C LEU A 545 -11.25 17.77 21.09
N ASP A 546 -11.22 18.50 22.21
CA ASP A 546 -11.20 17.93 23.56
C ASP A 546 -12.62 17.77 24.07
N ILE A 547 -13.27 16.66 23.71
CA ILE A 547 -14.66 16.43 24.11
C ILE A 547 -14.69 15.85 25.52
N THR A 548 -15.18 16.64 26.47
CA THR A 548 -15.19 16.33 27.91
C THR A 548 -16.40 15.52 28.38
N GLY A 549 -17.40 15.30 27.52
CA GLY A 549 -18.64 14.56 27.82
C GLY A 549 -19.38 14.10 26.55
N VAL A 550 -20.34 13.18 26.66
CA VAL A 550 -21.21 12.81 25.53
C VAL A 550 -22.25 13.91 25.33
N ALA A 551 -21.98 14.82 24.39
CA ALA A 551 -22.89 15.90 24.07
C ALA A 551 -24.06 15.42 23.18
N GLU A 552 -25.24 16.01 23.35
CA GLU A 552 -26.43 15.74 22.54
C GLU A 552 -26.30 16.29 21.13
N THR A 553 -25.52 17.36 20.95
CA THR A 553 -25.12 17.88 19.65
C THR A 553 -23.66 18.32 19.67
N VAL A 554 -22.93 18.00 18.60
CA VAL A 554 -21.56 18.47 18.35
C VAL A 554 -21.52 19.02 16.93
N ALA A 555 -21.32 20.33 16.78
CA ALA A 555 -21.19 20.97 15.48
C ALA A 555 -19.89 21.76 15.41
N ILE A 556 -19.23 21.78 14.26
CA ILE A 556 -18.06 22.63 14.02
C ILE A 556 -18.14 23.30 12.66
N SER A 557 -17.71 24.55 12.59
CA SER A 557 -17.68 25.33 11.36
C SER A 557 -16.44 26.21 11.27
N GLY A 558 -16.13 26.66 10.05
CA GLY A 558 -15.06 27.61 9.80
C GLY A 558 -14.67 27.70 8.33
N THR A 559 -13.50 28.29 8.09
CA THR A 559 -12.95 28.49 6.75
C THR A 559 -11.59 27.84 6.57
N VAL A 560 -11.34 27.37 5.35
CA VAL A 560 -10.09 26.73 4.92
C VAL A 560 -9.32 27.69 4.03
N VAL A 561 -8.07 28.00 4.39
CA VAL A 561 -7.20 28.89 3.61
C VAL A 561 -6.32 28.06 2.69
N GLY A 562 -6.22 28.45 1.41
CA GLY A 562 -5.30 27.83 0.44
C GLY A 562 -5.86 26.63 -0.33
N ALA A 563 -7.07 26.17 0.01
CA ALA A 563 -7.79 25.12 -0.72
C ALA A 563 -9.30 25.40 -0.74
N GLU A 564 -9.88 25.51 -1.95
CA GLU A 564 -11.29 25.89 -2.14
C GLU A 564 -12.27 24.79 -1.73
N ARG A 565 -11.91 23.53 -1.93
CA ARG A 565 -12.77 22.36 -1.68
C ARG A 565 -11.99 21.14 -1.23
N GLY A 566 -12.63 20.26 -0.47
CA GLY A 566 -12.03 19.02 0.01
C GLY A 566 -12.92 18.27 0.99
N SER A 567 -12.31 17.33 1.72
CA SER A 567 -13.01 16.43 2.65
C SER A 567 -12.44 16.54 4.06
N VAL A 568 -13.31 16.44 5.06
CA VAL A 568 -12.93 16.48 6.48
C VAL A 568 -13.14 15.10 7.08
N THR A 569 -12.08 14.56 7.69
CA THR A 569 -12.12 13.28 8.40
C THR A 569 -12.02 13.49 9.90
N LEU A 570 -12.61 12.60 10.69
CA LEU A 570 -12.60 12.56 12.14
C LEU A 570 -11.95 11.26 12.61
N GLN A 571 -11.01 11.35 13.54
CA GLN A 571 -10.38 10.22 14.20
C GLN A 571 -10.48 10.39 15.71
N LYS A 572 -10.84 9.34 16.44
CA LYS A 572 -10.70 9.31 17.91
C LYS A 572 -9.23 9.05 18.26
N LEU A 573 -8.65 9.87 19.13
CA LEU A 573 -7.25 9.77 19.57
C LEU A 573 -7.10 8.87 20.80
#